data_AF-A0A395SSX5-F1
#
_entry.id   AF-A0A395SSX5-F1
#
_cell.length_a   1.000
_cell.length_b   1.000
_cell.length_c   1.000
_cell.angle_alpha   90.00
_cell.angle_beta   90.00
_cell.angle_gamma   90.00
#
_symmetry.space_group_name_H-M   'P 1'
#
loop_
_entity.id
_entity.type
_entity.pdbx_description
1 polymer ?
#
loop_
_entity_poly.entity_id
_entity_poly.type
_entity_poly.pdbx_seq_one_letter_code
_entity_poly.pdbx_strand_id
1 'polypeptide(L)'
;MSDSKKEGAYGGAPSGDTDFRKTWDLEEYAAKGKEREAKEKEEGKARYEAKLAGKKYFKPLTGDETYTSARRHVIDFTQQIGKTQLVPGGAGVGKRGRGAGQYCEACDLTFKDNRQYIEHITTPQHLMNTGQTMNVKRATAEEVHERIEAYIRRQEELEKEKQTSLHERLQLREEEAEKEAEERRKKRRDEMERKRLKQEEATKVKTEYGEDVRIEGEHDEDDMMASMGFTGFGTSKK
;
A
#
# COMPACT_ATOMS: atom_id res chain seq x y z
N MET A 1 2.00 5.00 42.81
CA MET A 1 1.96 4.51 44.20
C MET A 1 1.17 3.23 44.14
N SER A 2 1.88 2.10 44.17
CA SER A 2 1.36 0.74 44.07
C SER A 2 0.00 0.57 44.75
N ASP A 3 -1.00 0.18 43.97
CA ASP A 3 -2.34 -0.17 44.44
C ASP A 3 -2.21 -1.12 45.64
N SER A 4 -2.46 -0.59 46.83
CA SER A 4 -2.49 -1.39 48.05
C SER A 4 -3.61 -2.40 47.86
N LYS A 5 -3.22 -3.67 47.73
CA LYS A 5 -4.11 -4.83 47.66
C LYS A 5 -5.19 -4.65 48.74
N LYS A 6 -6.41 -4.29 48.34
CA LYS A 6 -7.51 -4.09 49.28
C LYS A 6 -7.84 -5.45 49.89
N GLU A 7 -7.38 -5.66 51.12
CA GLU A 7 -7.87 -6.74 51.96
C GLU A 7 -9.38 -6.55 52.16
N GLY A 8 -10.13 -7.60 51.86
CA GLY A 8 -11.53 -7.68 52.27
C GLY A 8 -11.63 -7.69 53.78
N ALA A 9 -12.80 -7.30 54.31
CA ALA A 9 -13.07 -7.18 55.75
C ALA A 9 -12.80 -8.45 56.60
N TYR A 10 -12.56 -9.60 55.96
CA TYR A 10 -11.94 -10.79 56.54
C TYR A 10 -10.70 -11.08 55.70
N GLY A 11 -9.51 -10.98 56.29
CA GLY A 11 -8.20 -10.92 55.60
C GLY A 11 -7.77 -12.18 54.85
N GLY A 12 -8.55 -12.59 53.85
CA GLY A 12 -8.19 -13.60 52.87
C GLY A 12 -7.70 -12.94 51.58
N ALA A 13 -6.55 -13.40 51.07
CA ALA A 13 -6.03 -12.95 49.78
C ALA A 13 -7.08 -13.18 48.68
N PRO A 14 -7.33 -12.20 47.80
CA PRO A 14 -8.29 -12.38 46.71
C PRO A 14 -7.80 -13.51 45.81
N SER A 15 -8.65 -14.52 45.60
CA SER A 15 -8.36 -15.61 44.67
C SER A 15 -8.17 -15.03 43.26
N GLY A 16 -7.12 -15.49 42.55
CA GLY A 16 -6.78 -15.07 41.18
C GLY A 16 -7.79 -15.51 40.10
N ASP A 17 -9.01 -15.87 40.48
CA ASP A 17 -10.05 -16.43 39.60
C ASP A 17 -10.93 -15.34 38.95
N THR A 18 -10.43 -14.10 38.88
CA THR A 18 -11.10 -12.98 38.19
C THR A 18 -10.19 -12.22 37.22
N ASP A 19 -8.99 -12.76 36.93
CA ASP A 19 -7.99 -12.16 36.04
C ASP A 19 -8.42 -12.13 34.55
N PHE A 20 -9.55 -12.75 34.20
CA PHE A 20 -10.19 -12.60 32.88
C PHE A 20 -10.93 -11.26 32.72
N ARG A 21 -11.13 -10.51 33.81
CA ARG A 21 -11.80 -9.20 33.79
C ARG A 21 -10.79 -8.10 33.49
N LYS A 22 -11.12 -7.23 32.54
CA LYS A 22 -10.30 -6.06 32.19
C LYS A 22 -10.13 -5.16 33.43
N THR A 23 -8.96 -5.21 34.04
CA THR A 23 -8.56 -4.30 35.11
C THR A 23 -8.20 -2.95 34.49
N TRP A 24 -8.80 -1.88 35.01
CA TRP A 24 -8.49 -0.51 34.58
C TRP A 24 -7.41 0.02 35.51
N ASP A 25 -6.22 0.31 34.97
CA ASP A 25 -5.15 0.94 35.73
C ASP A 25 -5.50 2.42 35.98
N LEU A 26 -5.91 2.74 37.21
CA LEU A 26 -6.35 4.09 37.58
C LEU A 26 -5.24 5.13 37.39
N GLU A 27 -3.97 4.76 37.55
CA GLU A 27 -2.83 5.67 37.39
C GLU A 27 -2.61 6.00 35.90
N GLU A 28 -2.68 4.99 35.02
CA GLU A 28 -2.57 5.17 33.58
C GLU A 28 -3.71 6.05 33.04
N TYR A 29 -4.95 5.80 33.47
CA TYR A 29 -6.10 6.60 33.06
C TYR A 29 -6.06 8.03 33.62
N ALA A 30 -5.57 8.21 34.85
CA ALA A 30 -5.35 9.54 35.41
C ALA A 30 -4.24 10.30 34.66
N ALA A 31 -3.17 9.63 34.24
CA ALA A 31 -2.11 10.21 33.42
C ALA A 31 -2.64 10.63 32.04
N LYS A 32 -3.37 9.75 31.34
CA LYS A 32 -4.02 10.07 30.06
C LYS A 32 -5.04 11.21 30.19
N GLY A 33 -5.77 11.25 31.31
CA GLY A 33 -6.69 12.34 31.63
C GLY A 33 -5.97 13.69 31.73
N LYS A 34 -4.88 13.74 32.49
CA LYS A 34 -4.03 14.94 32.63
C LYS A 34 -3.42 15.38 31.31
N GLU A 35 -2.95 14.45 30.49
CA GLU A 35 -2.42 14.75 29.17
C GLU A 35 -3.49 15.36 28.25
N ARG A 36 -4.70 14.80 28.24
CA ARG A 36 -5.83 15.37 27.49
C ARG A 36 -6.21 16.75 27.98
N GLU A 37 -6.31 16.96 29.30
CA GLU A 37 -6.60 18.27 29.89
C GLU A 37 -5.51 19.31 29.57
N ALA A 38 -4.23 18.90 29.57
CA ALA A 38 -3.13 19.78 29.20
C ALA A 38 -3.26 20.21 27.72
N LYS A 39 -3.50 19.26 26.81
CA LYS A 39 -3.74 19.54 25.39
C LYS A 39 -4.95 20.44 25.18
N GLU A 40 -6.07 20.20 25.87
CA GLU A 40 -7.27 21.03 25.79
C GLU A 40 -7.03 22.46 26.31
N LYS A 41 -6.23 22.62 27.38
CA LYS A 41 -5.82 23.94 27.89
C LYS A 41 -4.92 24.69 26.90
N GLU A 42 -3.97 24.00 26.27
CA GLU A 42 -3.11 24.58 25.24
C GLU A 42 -3.91 24.99 24.00
N GLU A 43 -4.79 24.12 23.49
CA GLU A 43 -5.70 24.44 22.39
C GLU A 43 -6.66 25.59 22.78
N GLY A 44 -7.12 25.64 24.03
CA GLY A 44 -7.97 26.70 24.55
C GLY A 44 -7.27 28.07 24.57
N LYS A 45 -6.01 28.12 24.99
CA LYS A 45 -5.17 29.33 24.93
C LYS A 45 -4.96 29.77 23.49
N ALA A 46 -4.58 28.85 22.61
CA ALA A 46 -4.36 29.17 21.20
C ALA A 46 -5.64 29.64 20.48
N ARG A 47 -6.81 29.10 20.85
CA ARG A 47 -8.12 29.61 20.39
C ARG A 47 -8.40 31.03 20.89
N TYR A 48 -8.10 31.31 22.15
CA TYR A 48 -8.28 32.62 22.74
C TYR A 48 -7.37 33.66 22.07
N GLU A 49 -6.11 33.33 21.85
CA GLU A 49 -5.13 34.17 21.15
C GLU A 49 -5.55 34.42 19.68
N ALA A 50 -6.00 33.38 18.96
CA ALA A 50 -6.52 33.54 17.61
C ALA A 50 -7.75 34.46 17.57
N LYS A 51 -8.67 34.30 18.53
CA LYS A 51 -9.84 35.16 18.67
C LYS A 51 -9.46 36.61 18.98
N LEU A 52 -8.47 36.83 19.85
CA LEU A 52 -7.94 38.17 20.16
C LEU A 52 -7.32 38.83 18.92
N ALA A 53 -6.62 38.05 18.10
CA ALA A 53 -6.06 38.47 16.82
C ALA A 53 -7.12 38.59 15.69
N GLY A 54 -8.40 38.34 15.98
CA GLY A 54 -9.50 38.38 15.00
C GLY A 54 -9.46 37.26 13.93
N LYS A 55 -8.61 36.25 14.11
CA LYS A 55 -8.46 35.12 13.18
C LYS A 55 -9.23 33.90 13.67
N LYS A 56 -9.69 33.06 12.75
CA LYS A 56 -10.25 31.74 13.09
C LYS A 56 -9.11 30.81 13.52
N TYR A 57 -9.29 30.10 14.63
CA TYR A 57 -8.34 29.11 15.08
C TYR A 57 -8.36 27.89 14.16
N PHE A 58 -7.17 27.49 13.70
CA PHE A 58 -6.93 26.22 13.03
C PHE A 58 -5.89 25.47 13.85
N LYS A 59 -6.06 24.15 13.98
CA LYS A 59 -5.07 23.31 14.64
C LYS A 59 -3.77 23.38 13.82
N PRO A 60 -2.61 23.67 14.44
CA PRO A 60 -1.34 23.72 13.71
C PRO A 60 -1.03 22.35 13.11
N LEU A 61 -0.56 22.37 11.86
CA LEU A 61 -0.20 21.17 11.10
C LEU A 61 0.99 20.48 11.77
N THR A 62 0.96 19.15 11.89
CA THR A 62 1.98 18.36 12.61
C THR A 62 3.27 18.12 11.80
N GLY A 63 3.36 18.61 10.57
CA GLY A 63 4.55 18.54 9.73
C GLY A 63 4.66 17.26 8.88
N ASP A 64 3.99 16.18 9.26
CA ASP A 64 3.94 14.91 8.51
C ASP A 64 2.91 14.91 7.36
N GLU A 65 2.38 16.08 7.00
CA GLU A 65 1.23 16.18 6.11
C GLU A 65 1.62 16.08 4.64
N THR A 66 0.76 15.41 3.88
CA THR A 66 0.93 15.26 2.43
C THR A 66 0.18 16.35 1.67
N TYR A 67 0.66 16.70 0.49
CA TYR A 67 -0.09 17.57 -0.41
C TYR A 67 -1.34 16.85 -0.93
N THR A 68 -2.43 17.59 -1.12
CA THR A 68 -3.65 17.04 -1.70
C THR A 68 -3.37 16.50 -3.09
N SER A 69 -3.83 15.28 -3.35
CA SER A 69 -3.69 14.60 -4.63
C SER A 69 -5.05 14.23 -5.21
N ALA A 70 -5.10 14.05 -6.52
CA ALA A 70 -6.31 13.58 -7.19
C ALA A 70 -6.71 12.20 -6.64
N ARG A 71 -8.01 12.00 -6.40
CA ARG A 71 -8.53 10.72 -5.90
C ARG A 71 -8.18 9.60 -6.88
N ARG A 72 -7.52 8.56 -6.38
CA ARG A 72 -7.13 7.38 -7.18
C ARG A 72 -8.27 6.37 -7.33
N HIS A 73 -9.21 6.35 -6.38
CA HIS A 73 -10.35 5.45 -6.38
C HIS A 73 -11.62 6.19 -6.75
N VAL A 74 -12.43 5.57 -7.60
CA VAL A 74 -13.81 5.99 -7.85
C VAL A 74 -14.65 5.49 -6.69
N ILE A 75 -15.44 6.38 -6.09
CA ILE A 75 -16.37 6.01 -5.02
C ILE A 75 -17.58 5.35 -5.68
N ASP A 76 -17.73 4.05 -5.46
CA ASP A 76 -18.82 3.27 -6.03
C ASP A 76 -20.07 3.34 -5.13
N PHE A 77 -21.02 4.18 -5.53
CA PHE A 77 -22.32 4.31 -4.85
C PHE A 77 -23.31 3.21 -5.27
N THR A 78 -23.03 2.47 -6.33
CA THR A 78 -23.99 1.49 -6.89
C THR A 78 -24.22 0.31 -5.96
N GLN A 79 -23.20 -0.03 -5.17
CA GLN A 79 -23.25 -1.12 -4.22
C GLN A 79 -24.26 -0.89 -3.09
N GLN A 80 -24.72 0.33 -2.86
CA GLN A 80 -25.71 0.63 -1.83
C GLN A 80 -27.16 0.69 -2.36
N ILE A 81 -27.35 0.62 -3.68
CA ILE A 81 -28.68 0.66 -4.29
C ILE A 81 -29.42 -0.64 -3.93
N GLY A 82 -30.62 -0.51 -3.36
CA GLY A 82 -31.49 -1.64 -3.02
C GLY A 82 -31.08 -2.44 -1.79
N LYS A 83 -30.00 -2.07 -1.08
CA LYS A 83 -29.60 -2.74 0.16
C LYS A 83 -30.28 -2.11 1.37
N THR A 84 -30.95 -2.93 2.17
CA THR A 84 -31.47 -2.53 3.49
C THR A 84 -30.46 -2.89 4.58
N GLN A 85 -29.96 -1.90 5.31
CA GLN A 85 -29.02 -2.11 6.41
C GLN A 85 -29.71 -1.90 7.76
N LEU A 86 -29.43 -2.80 8.71
CA LEU A 86 -29.86 -2.63 10.10
C LEU A 86 -28.99 -1.55 10.76
N VAL A 87 -29.63 -0.48 11.23
CA VAL A 87 -28.95 0.63 11.92
C VAL A 87 -29.17 0.48 13.42
N PRO A 88 -28.11 0.57 14.27
CA PRO A 88 -28.29 0.51 15.71
C PRO A 88 -29.17 1.66 16.20
N GLY A 89 -30.12 1.34 17.07
CA GLY A 89 -31.03 2.32 17.67
C GLY A 89 -30.25 3.45 18.36
N GLY A 90 -30.50 4.70 17.94
CA GLY A 90 -29.77 5.88 18.41
C GLY A 90 -28.73 6.45 17.43
N ALA A 91 -28.15 5.62 16.54
CA ALA A 91 -27.23 6.10 15.50
C ALA A 91 -27.92 6.81 14.33
N GLY A 92 -29.25 6.86 14.32
CA GLY A 92 -30.05 7.60 13.33
C GLY A 92 -30.21 9.09 13.64
N VAL A 93 -29.87 9.52 14.87
CA VAL A 93 -30.08 10.90 15.33
C VAL A 93 -28.79 11.69 15.15
N GLY A 94 -28.72 12.44 14.04
CA GLY A 94 -27.59 13.29 13.70
C GLY A 94 -26.65 12.67 12.65
N LYS A 95 -25.46 13.26 12.53
CA LYS A 95 -24.42 12.82 11.58
C LYS A 95 -23.35 11.95 12.22
N ARG A 96 -23.28 11.81 13.55
CA ARG A 96 -22.22 11.04 14.21
C ARG A 96 -22.64 9.60 14.45
N GLY A 97 -21.71 8.68 14.21
CA GLY A 97 -21.93 7.23 14.35
C GLY A 97 -22.41 6.57 13.05
N ARG A 98 -22.38 5.23 13.03
CA ARG A 98 -22.75 4.41 11.87
C ARG A 98 -24.27 4.32 11.70
N GLY A 99 -24.85 5.43 11.24
CA GLY A 99 -26.24 5.55 10.78
C GLY A 99 -26.45 5.04 9.35
N ALA A 100 -27.68 5.18 8.84
CA ALA A 100 -28.00 4.89 7.44
C ALA A 100 -27.29 5.88 6.50
N GLY A 101 -26.54 5.36 5.53
CA GLY A 101 -25.89 6.13 4.47
C GLY A 101 -24.39 5.83 4.33
N GLN A 102 -23.66 6.79 3.75
CA GLN A 102 -22.23 6.72 3.54
C GLN A 102 -21.47 7.14 4.79
N TYR A 103 -20.54 6.30 5.26
CA TYR A 103 -19.75 6.53 6.46
C TYR A 103 -18.33 7.02 6.12
N CYS A 104 -17.90 8.10 6.74
CA CYS A 104 -16.51 8.54 6.70
C CYS A 104 -15.75 8.11 7.96
N GLU A 105 -14.71 7.29 7.80
CA GLU A 105 -13.91 6.76 8.92
C GLU A 105 -12.99 7.79 9.57
N ALA A 106 -12.49 8.76 8.80
CA ALA A 106 -11.59 9.78 9.33
C ALA A 106 -12.31 10.84 10.19
N CYS A 107 -13.62 11.00 10.03
CA CYS A 107 -14.39 12.05 10.72
C CYS A 107 -15.51 11.52 11.62
N ASP A 108 -15.75 10.20 11.60
CA ASP A 108 -16.87 9.54 12.29
C ASP A 108 -18.24 10.16 11.96
N LEU A 109 -18.42 10.54 10.69
CA LEU A 109 -19.63 11.16 10.18
C LEU A 109 -20.33 10.28 9.14
N THR A 110 -21.65 10.19 9.24
CA THR A 110 -22.54 9.61 8.24
C THR A 110 -23.29 10.67 7.45
N PHE A 111 -23.36 10.42 6.15
CA PHE A 111 -24.06 11.26 5.20
C PHE A 111 -25.11 10.43 4.48
N LYS A 112 -26.36 10.91 4.50
CA LYS A 112 -27.49 10.27 3.82
C LYS A 112 -27.49 10.55 2.32
N ASP A 113 -26.91 11.68 1.92
CA ASP A 113 -26.82 12.11 0.52
C ASP A 113 -25.41 11.89 -0.04
N ASN A 114 -25.32 11.35 -1.25
CA ASN A 114 -24.04 11.13 -1.94
C ASN A 114 -23.29 12.44 -2.21
N ARG A 115 -24.01 13.52 -2.57
CA ARG A 115 -23.42 14.83 -2.79
C ARG A 115 -22.77 15.39 -1.52
N GLN A 116 -23.47 15.31 -0.40
CA GLN A 116 -22.93 15.77 0.89
C GLN A 116 -21.69 14.97 1.30
N TYR A 117 -21.65 13.67 1.00
CA TYR A 117 -20.48 12.84 1.25
C TYR A 117 -19.27 13.26 0.39
N ILE A 118 -19.49 13.55 -0.89
CA ILE A 118 -18.42 14.01 -1.79
C ILE A 118 -17.89 15.38 -1.37
N GLU A 119 -18.79 16.31 -1.01
CA GLU A 119 -18.43 17.64 -0.50
C GLU A 119 -17.67 17.52 0.82
N HIS A 120 -18.08 16.61 1.71
CA HIS A 120 -17.38 16.34 2.97
C HIS A 120 -15.92 15.92 2.75
N ILE A 121 -15.65 14.98 1.85
CA ILE A 121 -14.29 14.52 1.54
C ILE A 121 -13.40 15.66 1.05
N THR A 122 -13.98 16.67 0.38
CA THR A 122 -13.24 17.85 -0.08
C THR A 122 -13.07 18.94 0.95
N THR A 123 -13.79 18.88 2.07
CA THR A 123 -13.73 19.95 3.07
C THR A 123 -12.38 19.95 3.79
N PRO A 124 -11.88 21.14 4.20
CA PRO A 124 -10.63 21.24 4.96
C PRO A 124 -10.70 20.47 6.27
N GLN A 125 -11.88 20.29 6.87
CA GLN A 125 -12.05 19.49 8.09
C GLN A 125 -11.66 18.03 7.86
N HIS A 126 -12.12 17.44 6.76
CA HIS A 126 -11.78 16.07 6.40
C HIS A 126 -10.29 15.95 6.06
N LEU A 127 -9.76 16.89 5.28
CA LEU A 127 -8.36 16.86 4.85
C LEU A 127 -7.38 17.01 6.03
N MET A 128 -7.70 17.87 7.00
CA MET A 128 -6.91 18.00 8.22
C MET A 128 -6.93 16.71 9.05
N ASN A 129 -8.08 16.03 9.11
CA ASN A 129 -8.18 14.75 9.82
C ASN A 129 -7.45 13.60 9.10
N THR A 130 -7.31 13.68 7.77
CA THR A 130 -6.55 12.70 6.97
C THR A 130 -5.07 13.05 6.82
N GLY A 131 -4.61 14.18 7.38
CA GLY A 131 -3.22 14.62 7.28
C GLY A 131 -2.85 15.14 5.88
N GLN A 132 -3.81 15.74 5.17
CA GLN A 132 -3.62 16.35 3.86
C GLN A 132 -3.77 17.86 3.93
N THR A 133 -2.84 18.57 3.27
CA THR A 133 -2.93 20.02 3.11
C THR A 133 -3.84 20.38 1.92
N MET A 134 -4.55 21.51 2.03
CA MET A 134 -5.32 22.08 0.91
C MET A 134 -4.46 22.49 -0.31
N ASN A 135 -3.14 22.49 -0.15
CA ASN A 135 -2.22 22.90 -1.19
C ASN A 135 -1.92 21.71 -2.11
N VAL A 136 -1.88 22.00 -3.41
CA VAL A 136 -1.53 21.03 -4.46
C VAL A 136 -0.11 21.31 -4.93
N LYS A 137 0.65 20.25 -5.24
CA LYS A 137 1.98 20.38 -5.84
C LYS A 137 1.86 21.03 -7.22
N ARG A 138 2.76 21.98 -7.53
CA ARG A 138 2.87 22.54 -8.89
C ARG A 138 3.51 21.48 -9.79
N ALA A 139 2.89 21.23 -10.93
CA ALA A 139 3.39 20.27 -11.91
C ALA A 139 4.65 20.78 -12.62
N THR A 140 5.57 19.88 -12.93
CA THR A 140 6.73 20.18 -13.78
C THR A 140 6.37 19.99 -15.27
N ALA A 141 7.21 20.51 -16.18
CA ALA A 141 6.98 20.35 -17.62
C ALA A 141 7.06 18.86 -18.05
N GLU A 142 7.97 18.10 -17.43
CA GLU A 142 8.14 16.66 -17.67
C GLU A 142 6.89 15.88 -17.23
N GLU A 143 6.37 16.14 -16.03
CA GLU A 143 5.13 15.50 -15.53
C GLU A 143 3.92 15.78 -16.44
N VAL A 144 3.85 16.97 -17.04
CA VAL A 144 2.79 17.31 -18.00
C VAL A 144 2.96 16.53 -19.30
N HIS A 145 4.19 16.40 -19.80
CA HIS A 145 4.48 15.62 -21.01
C HIS A 145 4.10 14.15 -20.84
N GLU A 146 4.57 13.52 -19.76
CA GLU A 146 4.24 12.13 -19.42
C GLU A 146 2.72 11.92 -19.30
N ARG A 147 2.01 12.90 -18.73
CA ARG A 147 0.57 12.83 -18.58
C ARG A 147 -0.15 12.94 -19.93
N ILE A 148 0.30 13.83 -20.82
CA ILE A 148 -0.25 13.95 -22.18
C ILE A 148 -0.03 12.65 -22.96
N GLU A 149 1.16 12.07 -22.91
CA GLU A 149 1.43 10.77 -23.53
C GLU A 149 0.52 9.68 -23.00
N ALA A 150 0.32 9.60 -21.68
CA ALA A 150 -0.58 8.63 -21.07
C ALA A 150 -2.03 8.81 -21.54
N TYR A 151 -2.48 10.06 -21.75
CA TYR A 151 -3.80 10.34 -22.31
C TYR A 151 -3.92 9.92 -23.77
N ILE A 152 -2.90 10.17 -24.60
CA ILE A 152 -2.87 9.76 -26.01
C ILE A 152 -2.93 8.23 -26.11
N ARG A 153 -2.08 7.52 -25.36
CA ARG A 153 -2.08 6.04 -25.31
C ARG A 153 -3.46 5.48 -24.92
N ARG A 154 -4.10 6.06 -23.91
CA ARG A 154 -5.46 5.65 -23.50
C ARG A 154 -6.50 5.90 -24.60
N GLN A 155 -6.38 6.98 -25.37
CA GLN A 155 -7.29 7.23 -26.50
C GLN A 155 -7.07 6.20 -27.61
N GLU A 156 -5.81 5.90 -27.96
CA GLU A 156 -5.48 4.88 -28.95
C GLU A 156 -6.00 3.49 -28.54
N GLU A 157 -5.90 3.11 -27.27
CA GLU A 157 -6.48 1.87 -26.74
C GLU A 157 -8.00 1.84 -26.91
N LEU A 158 -8.70 2.91 -26.52
CA LEU A 158 -10.14 3.02 -26.69
C LEU A 158 -10.56 3.01 -28.17
N GLU A 159 -9.75 3.55 -29.07
CA GLU A 159 -9.98 3.50 -30.52
C GLU A 159 -9.80 2.08 -31.07
N LYS A 160 -8.76 1.36 -30.63
CA LYS A 160 -8.57 -0.07 -30.96
C LYS A 160 -9.74 -0.92 -30.47
N GLU A 161 -10.22 -0.69 -29.25
CA GLU A 161 -11.39 -1.39 -28.71
C GLU A 161 -12.68 -1.12 -29.51
N LYS A 162 -12.81 0.10 -30.05
CA LYS A 162 -13.91 0.49 -30.93
C LYS A 162 -13.82 -0.10 -32.34
N GLN A 163 -12.70 -0.70 -32.75
CA GLN A 163 -12.63 -1.40 -34.03
C GLN A 163 -13.54 -2.64 -33.98
N THR A 164 -14.71 -2.52 -34.63
CA THR A 164 -15.80 -3.48 -34.57
C THR A 164 -15.75 -4.55 -35.65
N SER A 165 -14.88 -4.45 -36.66
CA SER A 165 -14.83 -5.45 -37.72
C SER A 165 -14.03 -6.69 -37.28
N LEU A 166 -14.51 -7.88 -37.65
CA LEU A 166 -13.85 -9.15 -37.29
C LEU A 166 -12.45 -9.27 -37.89
N HIS A 167 -12.25 -8.68 -39.08
CA HIS A 167 -10.99 -8.73 -39.81
C HIS A 167 -9.90 -7.88 -39.14
N GLU A 168 -10.22 -6.66 -38.73
CA GLU A 168 -9.29 -5.78 -38.00
C GLU A 168 -8.90 -6.39 -36.65
N ARG A 169 -9.83 -7.07 -35.96
CA ARG A 169 -9.52 -7.78 -34.71
C ARG A 169 -8.59 -8.98 -34.89
N LEU A 170 -8.69 -9.70 -36.00
CA LEU A 170 -7.78 -10.81 -36.31
C LEU A 170 -6.38 -10.29 -36.65
N GLN A 171 -6.28 -9.22 -37.44
CA GLN A 171 -5.01 -8.58 -37.78
C GLN A 171 -4.30 -8.03 -36.52
N LEU A 172 -5.02 -7.34 -35.64
CA LEU A 172 -4.45 -6.87 -34.37
C LEU A 172 -3.92 -8.02 -33.51
N ARG A 173 -4.65 -9.14 -33.45
CA ARG A 173 -4.21 -10.32 -32.68
C ARG A 173 -2.97 -10.98 -33.30
N GLU A 174 -2.88 -11.03 -34.62
CA GLU A 174 -1.69 -11.54 -35.33
C GLU A 174 -0.47 -10.65 -35.06
N GLU A 175 -0.62 -9.33 -35.14
CA GLU A 175 0.44 -8.38 -34.80
C GLU A 175 0.88 -8.47 -33.33
N GLU A 176 -0.06 -8.67 -32.39
CA GLU A 176 0.24 -8.89 -30.98
C GLU A 176 1.01 -10.19 -30.76
N ALA A 177 0.61 -11.28 -31.44
CA ALA A 177 1.29 -12.56 -31.36
C ALA A 177 2.71 -12.51 -31.95
N GLU A 178 2.90 -11.75 -33.05
CA GLU A 178 4.22 -11.53 -33.65
C GLU A 178 5.12 -10.71 -32.72
N LYS A 179 4.61 -9.64 -32.11
CA LYS A 179 5.33 -8.85 -31.10
C LYS A 179 5.71 -9.70 -29.88
N GLU A 180 4.82 -10.55 -29.38
CA GLU A 180 5.15 -11.47 -28.27
C GLU A 180 6.23 -12.48 -28.67
N ALA A 181 6.16 -13.00 -29.90
CA ALA A 181 7.19 -13.91 -30.42
C ALA A 181 8.54 -13.19 -30.56
N GLU A 182 8.57 -11.94 -31.00
CA GLU A 182 9.78 -11.13 -31.06
C GLU A 182 10.35 -10.80 -29.68
N GLU A 183 9.51 -10.45 -28.71
CA GLU A 183 9.96 -10.25 -27.33
C GLU A 183 10.52 -11.53 -26.71
N ARG A 184 9.89 -12.68 -26.95
CA ARG A 184 10.43 -13.98 -26.55
C ARG A 184 11.78 -14.26 -27.21
N ARG A 185 11.95 -13.91 -28.48
CA ARG A 185 13.23 -14.03 -29.20
C ARG A 185 14.29 -13.08 -28.63
N LYS A 186 13.94 -11.85 -28.27
CA LYS A 186 14.84 -10.89 -27.61
C LYS A 186 15.25 -11.39 -26.23
N LYS A 187 14.30 -11.77 -25.36
CA LYS A 187 14.57 -12.37 -24.04
C LYS A 187 15.49 -13.58 -24.12
N ARG A 188 15.30 -14.46 -25.11
CA ARG A 188 16.21 -15.59 -25.36
C ARG A 188 17.62 -15.15 -25.76
N ARG A 189 17.76 -14.11 -26.60
CA ARG A 189 19.07 -13.55 -26.97
C ARG A 189 19.77 -12.91 -25.77
N ASP A 190 19.05 -12.12 -24.98
CA ASP A 190 19.60 -11.46 -23.80
C ASP A 190 20.03 -12.49 -22.74
N GLU A 191 19.28 -13.58 -22.56
CA GLU A 191 19.66 -14.67 -21.66
C GLU A 191 20.93 -15.40 -22.13
N MET A 192 21.04 -15.66 -23.44
CA MET A 192 22.23 -16.28 -24.04
C MET A 192 23.45 -15.35 -23.94
N GLU A 193 23.28 -14.06 -24.13
CA GLU A 193 24.35 -13.06 -23.98
C GLU A 193 24.81 -12.94 -22.52
N ARG A 194 23.88 -12.90 -21.56
CA ARG A 194 24.21 -12.95 -20.12
C ARG A 194 24.93 -14.25 -19.74
N LYS A 195 24.58 -15.38 -20.34
CA LYS A 195 25.29 -16.65 -20.14
C LYS A 195 26.71 -16.61 -20.72
N ARG A 196 26.91 -16.00 -21.89
CA ARG A 196 28.24 -15.82 -22.51
C ARG A 196 29.13 -14.90 -21.68
N LEU A 197 28.62 -13.76 -21.21
CA LEU A 197 29.37 -12.85 -20.34
C LEU A 197 29.82 -13.54 -19.04
N LYS A 198 28.96 -14.35 -18.42
CA LYS A 198 29.32 -15.15 -17.24
C LYS A 198 30.39 -16.20 -17.54
N GLN A 199 30.37 -16.81 -18.73
CA GLN A 199 31.42 -17.75 -19.15
C GLN A 199 32.75 -17.04 -19.44
N GLU A 200 32.71 -15.85 -20.02
CA GLU A 200 33.89 -15.00 -20.24
C GLU A 200 34.49 -14.49 -18.92
N GLU A 201 33.66 -14.15 -17.93
CA GLU A 201 34.12 -13.84 -16.57
C GLU A 201 34.71 -15.07 -15.87
N ALA A 202 34.07 -16.24 -15.98
CA ALA A 202 34.58 -17.47 -15.39
C ALA A 202 35.89 -17.96 -16.04
N THR A 203 36.06 -17.74 -17.34
CA THR A 203 37.32 -18.05 -18.05
C THR A 203 38.42 -17.07 -17.71
N LYS A 204 38.13 -15.77 -17.57
CA LYS A 204 39.10 -14.77 -17.06
C LYS A 204 39.56 -15.08 -15.63
N VAL A 205 38.63 -15.45 -14.74
CA VAL A 205 38.96 -15.88 -13.37
C VAL A 205 39.80 -17.16 -13.37
N LYS A 206 39.55 -18.11 -14.29
CA LYS A 206 40.39 -19.32 -14.44
C LYS A 206 41.78 -19.01 -15.00
N THR A 207 41.93 -18.05 -15.92
CA THR A 207 43.25 -17.63 -16.42
C THR A 207 44.06 -16.87 -15.38
N GLU A 208 43.41 -16.09 -14.50
CA GLU A 208 44.07 -15.39 -13.40
C GLU A 208 44.51 -16.33 -12.26
N TYR A 209 43.87 -17.50 -12.11
CA TYR A 209 44.22 -18.50 -11.11
C TYR A 209 45.15 -19.62 -11.64
N GLY A 210 45.57 -19.55 -12.91
CA GLY A 210 46.29 -20.62 -13.61
C GLY A 210 47.79 -20.41 -13.79
N GLU A 211 48.38 -19.33 -13.29
CA GLU A 211 49.82 -19.05 -13.47
C GLU A 211 50.70 -19.51 -12.29
N ASP A 212 50.14 -20.11 -11.24
CA ASP A 212 50.91 -20.80 -10.21
C ASP A 212 50.27 -22.14 -9.83
N VAL A 213 51.11 -23.18 -9.72
CA VAL A 213 50.84 -24.59 -9.36
C VAL A 213 50.59 -25.55 -10.54
N ARG A 214 51.71 -25.90 -11.19
CA ARG A 214 51.91 -27.18 -11.87
C ARG A 214 52.05 -28.29 -10.81
N ILE A 215 51.00 -29.09 -10.62
CA ILE A 215 51.11 -30.44 -10.02
C ILE A 215 50.46 -31.41 -11.00
N GLU A 216 51.26 -32.37 -11.43
CA GLU A 216 50.93 -33.45 -12.35
C GLU A 216 49.80 -34.32 -11.78
N GLY A 217 48.80 -34.64 -12.60
CA GLY A 217 47.70 -35.53 -12.23
C GLY A 217 46.53 -35.39 -13.17
N GLU A 218 46.60 -36.09 -14.31
CA GLU A 218 45.47 -36.35 -15.20
C GLU A 218 44.29 -36.90 -14.38
N HIS A 219 43.15 -36.22 -14.42
CA HIS A 219 41.88 -36.83 -14.06
C HIS A 219 40.88 -36.48 -15.15
N ASP A 220 40.81 -37.37 -16.13
CA ASP A 220 39.88 -37.31 -17.25
C ASP A 220 38.45 -37.20 -16.71
N GLU A 221 37.66 -36.33 -17.33
CA GLU A 221 36.27 -36.04 -16.97
C GLU A 221 35.37 -37.30 -16.99
N ASP A 222 35.84 -38.37 -17.63
CA ASP A 222 35.20 -39.68 -17.73
C ASP A 222 35.18 -40.46 -16.39
N ASP A 223 36.19 -40.31 -15.52
CA ASP A 223 36.23 -41.00 -14.21
C ASP A 223 35.33 -40.32 -13.17
N MET A 224 35.17 -38.99 -13.26
CA MET A 224 34.17 -38.26 -12.48
C MET A 224 32.74 -38.59 -12.94
N MET A 225 32.52 -38.83 -14.24
CA MET A 225 31.21 -39.23 -14.75
C MET A 225 30.83 -40.66 -14.31
N ALA A 226 31.81 -41.55 -14.21
CA ALA A 226 31.63 -42.91 -13.71
C ALA A 226 31.32 -42.96 -12.20
N SER A 227 31.96 -42.12 -11.37
CA SER A 227 31.70 -42.05 -9.93
C SER A 227 30.35 -41.42 -9.55
N MET A 228 29.78 -40.60 -10.44
CA MET A 228 28.44 -39.99 -10.29
C MET A 228 27.29 -40.87 -10.85
N GLY A 229 27.59 -42.08 -11.32
CA GLY A 229 26.57 -43.08 -11.66
C GLY A 229 25.88 -42.90 -13.03
N PHE A 230 26.46 -42.13 -13.96
CA PHE A 230 25.96 -42.06 -15.34
C PHE A 230 26.56 -43.18 -16.19
N THR A 231 26.01 -44.38 -16.04
CA THR A 231 26.29 -45.51 -16.93
C THR A 231 25.19 -45.62 -18.01
N GLY A 232 25.54 -45.25 -19.24
CA GLY A 232 24.97 -45.76 -20.50
C GLY A 232 23.44 -45.75 -20.71
N PHE A 233 22.91 -44.74 -21.38
CA PHE A 233 21.68 -44.89 -22.15
C PHE A 233 22.04 -45.41 -23.55
N GLY A 234 21.62 -46.65 -23.84
CA GLY A 234 22.13 -47.47 -24.96
C GLY A 234 22.04 -46.83 -26.34
N THR A 235 23.12 -46.99 -27.10
CA THR A 235 23.12 -46.85 -28.56
C THR A 235 22.27 -47.96 -29.18
N SER A 236 21.17 -47.62 -29.85
CA SER A 236 20.37 -48.56 -30.63
C SER A 236 21.15 -49.07 -31.84
N LYS A 237 21.04 -50.36 -32.13
CA LYS A 237 21.71 -51.06 -33.24
C LYS A 237 20.91 -50.89 -34.54
N LYS A 238 21.64 -50.65 -35.65
CA LYS A 238 21.25 -50.42 -37.06
C LYS A 238 20.85 -49.00 -37.43
#